data_AF-A7B3A8-F1
#
_entry.id   AF-A7B3A8-F1
#
_cell.length_a   1.000
_cell.length_b   1.000
_cell.length_c   1.000
_cell.angle_alpha   90.00
_cell.angle_beta   90.00
_cell.angle_gamma   90.00
#
_symmetry.space_group_name_H-M   'P 1'
#
loop_
_entity.id
_entity.type
_entity.pdbx_description
1 polymer ?
#
loop_
_entity_poly.entity_id
_entity_poly.type
_entity_poly.pdbx_seq_one_letter_code
_entity_poly.pdbx_strand_id
1 'polypeptide(L)' 'MTREALKKLNEKQMNYCKTLSALIDRAKIKGLKEENERNRGKLRGFLECMEQMELLSGYEVKALYLWFISGNRGE' A
#
# COMPACT_ATOMS: atom_id res chain seq x y z
N MET A 1 -11.54 -0.86 11.23
CA MET A 1 -10.07 -0.79 11.13
C MET A 1 -9.56 -0.48 9.73
N THR A 2 -9.34 -1.43 8.80
CA THR A 2 -8.69 -1.08 7.51
C THR A 2 -9.48 -0.04 6.70
N ARG A 3 -10.82 -0.13 6.69
CA ARG A 3 -11.70 0.88 6.07
C ARG A 3 -11.61 2.27 6.71
N GLU A 4 -11.28 2.37 7.99
CA GLU A 4 -11.12 3.68 8.67
C GLU A 4 -9.75 4.27 8.40
N ALA A 5 -8.69 3.45 8.43
CA ALA A 5 -7.35 3.87 8.05
C ALA A 5 -7.30 4.37 6.59
N LEU A 6 -8.05 3.71 5.68
CA LEU A 6 -8.20 4.16 4.29
C LEU A 6 -8.81 5.56 4.19
N LYS A 7 -9.74 5.94 5.09
CA LYS A 7 -10.36 7.28 5.10
C LYS A 7 -9.40 8.39 5.56
N LYS A 8 -8.31 8.04 6.25
CA LYS A 8 -7.28 9.00 6.68
C LYS A 8 -6.37 9.41 5.53
N LEU A 9 -6.32 8.61 4.46
CA LEU A 9 -5.60 8.95 3.25
C LEU A 9 -6.46 9.88 2.39
N ASN A 10 -5.88 10.99 1.97
CA ASN A 10 -6.49 11.82 0.94
C ASN A 10 -6.46 11.12 -0.44
N GLU A 11 -7.18 11.69 -1.41
CA GLU A 11 -7.31 11.10 -2.74
C GLU A 11 -5.97 10.84 -3.44
N LYS A 12 -5.01 11.77 -3.33
CA LYS A 12 -3.68 11.60 -3.94
C LYS A 12 -2.91 10.45 -3.29
N GLN A 13 -2.93 10.38 -1.96
CA GLN A 13 -2.27 9.30 -1.20
C GLN A 13 -2.91 7.95 -1.52
N MET A 14 -4.24 7.89 -1.58
CA MET A 14 -4.99 6.69 -1.94
C MET A 14 -4.65 6.22 -3.35
N ASN A 15 -4.66 7.12 -4.34
CA ASN A 15 -4.36 6.80 -5.73
C ASN A 15 -2.92 6.32 -5.91
N TYR A 16 -1.98 6.88 -5.14
CA TYR A 16 -0.60 6.40 -5.13
C TYR A 16 -0.50 4.96 -4.61
N CYS A 17 -1.12 4.65 -3.47
CA CYS A 17 -1.15 3.28 -2.94
C CYS A 17 -1.83 2.28 -3.89
N LYS A 18 -2.95 2.67 -4.52
CA LYS A 18 -3.64 1.86 -5.55
C LYS A 18 -2.74 1.60 -6.76
N THR A 19 -1.99 2.62 -7.22
CA THR A 19 -1.05 2.49 -8.33
C THR A 19 0.07 1.51 -7.98
N LEU A 20 0.71 1.66 -6.82
CA LEU A 20 1.75 0.74 -6.37
C LEU A 20 1.23 -0.68 -6.24
N SER A 21 0.04 -0.87 -5.69
CA SER A 21 -0.59 -2.19 -5.68
C SER A 21 -0.72 -2.78 -7.08
N ALA A 22 -1.27 -2.04 -8.04
CA ALA A 22 -1.49 -2.57 -9.37
C ALA A 22 -0.17 -2.99 -10.03
N LEU A 23 0.90 -2.23 -9.78
CA LEU A 23 2.25 -2.57 -10.23
C LEU A 23 2.80 -3.82 -9.53
N ILE A 24 2.56 -3.97 -8.22
CA ILE A 24 2.93 -5.17 -7.44
C ILE A 24 2.24 -6.41 -8.02
N ASP A 25 0.93 -6.33 -8.26
CA ASP A 25 0.15 -7.44 -8.82
C ASP A 25 0.60 -7.80 -10.23
N ARG A 26 0.82 -6.80 -11.10
CA ARG A 26 1.36 -7.03 -12.45
C ARG A 26 2.75 -7.65 -12.43
N ALA A 27 3.65 -7.17 -11.58
CA ALA A 27 4.99 -7.72 -11.45
C ALA A 27 4.96 -9.16 -10.93
N LYS A 28 4.04 -9.46 -9.99
CA LYS A 28 3.83 -10.82 -9.47
C LYS A 28 3.33 -11.77 -10.57
N ILE A 29 2.34 -11.36 -11.36
CA ILE A 29 1.78 -12.16 -12.47
C ILE A 29 2.86 -12.43 -13.54
N LYS A 30 3.70 -11.44 -13.84
CA LYS A 30 4.77 -11.55 -14.84
C LYS A 30 6.06 -12.20 -14.33
N GLY A 31 6.14 -12.58 -13.05
CA GLY A 31 7.35 -13.15 -12.46
C GLY A 31 8.53 -12.17 -12.31
N LEU A 32 8.28 -10.85 -12.34
CA LEU A 32 9.29 -9.81 -12.25
C LEU A 32 9.65 -9.54 -10.78
N LYS A 33 10.56 -10.35 -10.23
CA LYS A 33 10.90 -10.33 -8.79
C LYS A 33 11.44 -8.98 -8.31
N GLU A 34 12.44 -8.42 -8.98
CA GLU A 34 13.06 -7.15 -8.59
C GLU A 34 12.06 -5.99 -8.62
N GLU A 35 11.21 -5.94 -9.64
CA GLU A 35 10.18 -4.91 -9.75
C GLU A 35 9.11 -5.07 -8.66
N ASN A 36 8.72 -6.30 -8.34
CA ASN A 36 7.80 -6.59 -7.24
C ASN A 36 8.37 -6.12 -5.90
N GLU A 37 9.62 -6.48 -5.59
CA GLU A 37 10.30 -6.08 -4.35
C GLU A 37 10.45 -4.56 -4.26
N ARG A 38 10.88 -3.91 -5.36
CA ARG A 38 11.01 -2.46 -5.42
C ARG A 38 9.68 -1.75 -5.16
N ASN A 39 8.59 -2.21 -5.78
CA ASN A 39 7.28 -1.58 -5.61
C ASN A 39 6.70 -1.83 -4.21
N ARG A 40 6.94 -3.01 -3.61
CA ARG A 40 6.60 -3.29 -2.21
C ARG A 40 7.38 -2.40 -1.25
N GLY A 41 8.68 -2.19 -1.50
CA GLY A 41 9.52 -1.27 -0.74
C GLY A 41 9.00 0.17 -0.78
N LYS A 42 8.64 0.67 -1.98
CA LYS A 42 8.02 1.99 -2.14
C LYS A 42 6.71 2.13 -1.36
N LEU A 43 5.83 1.12 -1.43
CA LEU A 43 4.56 1.13 -0.71
C LEU A 43 4.77 1.17 0.79
N ARG A 44 5.69 0.33 1.29
CA ARG A 44 6.04 0.30 2.71
C ARG A 44 6.60 1.65 3.18
N GLY A 45 7.61 2.18 2.48
CA GLY A 45 8.22 3.45 2.84
C GLY A 45 7.23 4.61 2.80
N PHE A 46 6.31 4.62 1.83
CA PHE A 46 5.25 5.63 1.77
C PHE A 46 4.31 5.58 2.98
N LEU A 47 3.88 4.39 3.41
CA LEU A 47 3.03 4.24 4.58
C LEU A 47 3.78 4.57 5.89
N GLU A 48 5.06 4.22 5.98
CA GLU A 48 5.93 4.63 7.10
C GLU A 48 6.08 6.17 7.17
N CYS A 49 6.15 6.86 6.03
CA CYS A 49 6.08 8.34 6.03
C CYS A 49 4.75 8.86 6.56
N MET A 50 3.62 8.20 6.26
CA MET A 50 2.32 8.61 6.82
C MET A 50 2.25 8.41 8.35
N GLU A 51 2.93 7.40 8.88
CA GLU A 51 3.09 7.22 10.33
C GLU A 51 3.98 8.31 10.95
N GLN A 52 5.09 8.65 10.31
CA GLN A 52 5.95 9.77 10.76
C GLN A 52 5.23 11.12 10.75
N MET A 53 4.23 11.29 9.88
CA MET A 53 3.36 12.47 9.83
C MET A 53 2.18 12.39 10.81
N GLU A 54 2.13 11.37 11.67
CA GLU A 54 1.05 11.12 12.64
C GLU A 54 -0.35 10.93 12.00
N LEU A 55 -0.41 10.66 10.69
CA LEU A 55 -1.65 10.36 9.98
C LEU A 55 -2.13 8.93 10.24
N LEU A 56 -1.18 8.00 10.38
CA LEU A 56 -1.44 6.59 10.64
C LEU A 56 -0.71 6.15 11.90
N SER A 57 -1.31 5.25 12.65
CA SER A 57 -0.58 4.45 13.65
C SER A 57 0.22 3.34 12.97
N GLY A 58 1.27 2.83 13.61
CA GLY A 58 2.04 1.68 13.10
C GLY A 58 1.19 0.41 12.87
N TYR A 59 0.11 0.25 13.65
CA TYR A 59 -0.87 -0.81 13.39
C TYR A 59 -1.61 -0.59 12.06
N GLU A 60 -2.03 0.64 11.78
CA GLU A 60 -2.71 1.00 10.54
C GLU A 60 -1.78 0.90 9.33
N VAL A 61 -0.49 1.26 9.47
CA VAL A 61 0.53 1.03 8.44
C VAL A 61 0.60 -0.44 8.06
N LYS A 62 0.71 -1.33 9.07
CA LYS A 62 0.78 -2.78 8.83
C LYS A 62 -0.50 -3.30 8.16
N ALA A 63 -1.67 -2.86 8.64
CA ALA A 63 -2.95 -3.27 8.09
C ALA A 63 -3.14 -2.82 6.64
N LEU A 64 -2.81 -1.56 6.33
CA LEU A 64 -2.89 -1.00 4.98
C LEU A 64 -1.89 -1.65 4.04
N TYR A 65 -0.64 -1.87 4.48
CA TYR A 65 0.36 -2.56 3.67
C TYR A 65 -0.14 -3.94 3.24
N LEU A 66 -0.64 -4.75 4.18
CA LEU A 66 -1.20 -6.07 3.88
C LEU A 66 -2.40 -5.98 2.92
N TRP A 67 -3.28 -5.01 3.12
CA TRP A 67 -4.45 -4.77 2.25
C TRP A 67 -4.06 -4.35 0.82
N PHE A 68 -3.00 -3.54 0.68
CA PHE A 68 -2.51 -3.09 -0.62
C PHE A 68 -1.66 -4.14 -1.37
N ILE A 69 -1.26 -5.23 -0.72
CA ILE A 69 -0.57 -6.36 -1.39
C ILE A 69 -1.43 -7.61 -1.50
N SER A 70 -2.57 -7.68 -0.80
CA SER A 70 -3.56 -8.72 -1.00
C SER A 70 -4.30 -8.44 -2.31
N GLY A 71 -3.93 -9.13 -3.39
CA GLY A 71 -4.50 -8.97 -4.74
C GLY A 71 -6.00 -9.31 -4.87
N ASN A 72 -6.71 -9.53 -3.76
CA ASN A 72 -8.16 -9.72 -3.72
C ASN A 72 -8.77 -8.69 -2.79
N ARG A 73 -8.89 -7.46 -3.30
CA ARG A 73 -9.70 -6.42 -2.66
C ARG A 73 -11.07 -6.61 -3.26
N GLY A 74 -12.00 -7.18 -2.48
CA GLY A 74 -13.39 -7.27 -2.91
C GLY A 74 -13.96 -5.88 -3.19
N GLU A 75 -13.79 -5.42 -4.43
CA GLU A 75 -14.62 -4.44 -5.13
C GLU A 75 -15.67 -5.23 -5.92
#